data_AF-A0A452RK79-F1
#
_entry.id   AF-A0A452RK79-F1
#
_cell.length_a   1.000
_cell.length_b   1.000
_cell.length_c   1.000
_cell.angle_alpha   90.00
_cell.angle_beta   90.00
_cell.angle_gamma   90.00
#
_symmetry.space_group_name_H-M   'P 1'
#
loop_
_entity.id
_entity.type
_entity.pdbx_description
1 polymer ?
#
loop_
_entity_poly.entity_id
_entity_poly.type
_entity_poly.pdbx_seq_one_letter_code
_entity_poly.pdbx_strand_id
1 'polypeptide(L)'
;ITQYRCHPAISAISNDLFYEGNLMNGISETERSPLLEWLPTLCFYNVKGLEQIERDNSFHNVAEAAFTLKLIQSLIASGIAGSMIGVITLYKSQMYKLCHLLGAVDFDHPDIKAVQVSTVDAFQGAEKEIIILSCVRTRQVGFIDSEKRMNVALTRGRRHLLIVGNLACLRKNQLWGRVIQHCEGKIKICLIQPASSSPTPHSCVPSLAGCLSLSLKEYILFVESLENTEEYTIENKKHLGMH
;
A
#
# COMPACT_ATOMS: atom_id res chain seq x y z
N ILE A 1 22.33 12.86 13.38
CA ILE A 1 22.58 12.25 12.04
C ILE A 1 21.75 13.02 11.02
N THR A 2 22.21 13.29 9.80
CA THR A 2 21.42 14.03 8.79
C THR A 2 21.10 13.14 7.58
N GLN A 3 19.83 13.11 7.16
CA GLN A 3 19.38 12.37 5.98
C GLN A 3 19.07 13.32 4.82
N TYR A 4 19.41 12.91 3.59
CA TYR A 4 19.20 13.69 2.36
C TYR A 4 18.37 12.94 1.30
N ARG A 5 17.72 11.85 1.71
CA ARG A 5 17.16 10.86 0.80
C ARG A 5 15.66 11.04 0.60
N CYS A 6 14.88 10.82 1.65
CA CYS A 6 13.43 10.78 1.59
C CYS A 6 12.78 12.06 2.12
N HIS A 7 11.57 12.34 1.63
CA HIS A 7 10.74 13.45 2.07
C HIS A 7 10.65 13.51 3.61
N PRO A 8 10.70 14.71 4.24
CA PRO A 8 10.61 14.86 5.71
C PRO A 8 9.47 14.08 6.38
N ALA A 9 8.28 14.04 5.78
CA ALA A 9 7.16 13.24 6.27
C ALA A 9 7.42 11.71 6.32
N ILE A 10 8.27 11.18 5.44
CA ILE A 10 8.67 9.76 5.43
C ILE A 10 9.76 9.53 6.48
N SER A 11 10.78 10.40 6.52
CA SER A 11 11.88 10.27 7.49
C SER A 11 11.42 10.44 8.93
N ALA A 12 10.36 11.23 9.17
CA ALA A 12 9.76 11.42 10.49
C ALA A 12 9.35 10.09 11.16
N ILE A 13 8.82 9.14 10.37
CA ILE A 13 8.43 7.82 10.88
C ILE A 13 9.66 7.09 11.44
N SER A 14 10.72 6.99 10.64
CA SER A 14 11.96 6.35 11.07
C SER A 14 12.64 7.11 12.20
N ASN A 15 12.58 8.44 12.21
CA ASN A 15 13.18 9.27 13.24
C ASN A 15 12.58 8.99 14.63
N ASP A 16 11.25 8.92 14.70
CA ASP A 16 10.49 8.54 15.90
C ASP A 16 10.75 7.08 16.32
N LEU A 17 10.74 6.16 15.35
CA LEU A 17 10.87 4.74 15.67
C LEU A 17 12.28 4.30 16.09
N PHE A 18 13.32 4.85 15.45
CA PHE A 18 14.67 4.25 15.46
C PHE A 18 15.81 5.24 15.74
N TYR A 19 15.55 6.55 15.79
CA TYR A 19 16.59 7.57 16.00
C TYR A 19 16.30 8.51 17.17
N GLU A 20 15.24 8.26 17.95
CA GLU A 20 14.88 9.05 19.14
C GLU A 20 14.75 10.56 18.85
N GLY A 21 14.28 10.92 17.65
CA GLY A 21 14.17 12.31 17.23
C GLY A 21 15.47 12.97 16.74
N ASN A 22 16.61 12.28 16.79
CA ASN A 22 17.94 12.83 16.47
C ASN A 22 18.32 12.79 14.98
N LEU A 23 17.42 12.36 14.09
CA LEU A 23 17.60 12.41 12.64
C LEU A 23 17.14 13.76 12.08
N MET A 24 18.09 14.52 11.54
CA MET A 24 17.85 15.81 10.90
C MET A 24 17.57 15.64 9.41
N ASN A 25 16.74 16.50 8.85
CA ASN A 25 16.49 16.56 7.40
C ASN A 25 17.44 17.57 6.75
N GLY A 26 18.25 17.10 5.80
CA GLY A 26 19.09 17.95 4.95
C GLY A 26 18.44 18.29 3.61
N ILE A 27 17.18 17.86 3.41
CA ILE A 27 16.35 18.20 2.25
C ILE A 27 15.00 18.72 2.74
N SER A 28 14.45 19.68 2.01
CA SER A 28 13.12 20.24 2.28
C SER A 28 11.99 19.40 1.68
N GLU A 29 10.76 19.68 2.11
CA GLU A 29 9.55 19.11 1.49
C GLU A 29 9.44 19.50 0.02
N THR A 30 9.80 20.74 -0.33
CA THR A 30 9.74 21.24 -1.71
C THR A 30 10.72 20.51 -2.66
N GLU A 31 11.90 20.12 -2.18
CA GLU A 31 12.87 19.33 -2.95
C GLU A 31 12.44 17.86 -3.16
N ARG A 32 11.42 17.41 -2.43
CA ARG A 32 10.78 16.10 -2.56
C ARG A 32 9.28 16.21 -2.82
N SER A 33 8.86 17.26 -3.51
CA SER A 33 7.45 17.48 -3.85
C SER A 33 6.80 16.22 -4.44
N PRO A 34 5.49 16.00 -4.21
CA PRO A 34 4.77 14.92 -4.86
C PRO A 34 5.01 14.87 -6.38
N LEU A 35 5.18 13.67 -6.94
CA LEU A 35 5.29 13.49 -8.39
C LEU A 35 3.98 13.77 -9.11
N LEU A 36 2.86 13.57 -8.43
CA LEU A 36 1.51 13.83 -8.92
C LEU A 36 0.76 14.58 -7.82
N GLU A 37 0.03 15.62 -8.20
CA GLU A 37 -0.70 16.50 -7.26
C GLU A 37 -1.67 15.72 -6.37
N TRP A 38 -2.33 14.71 -6.92
CA TRP A 38 -3.30 13.89 -6.20
C TRP A 38 -2.67 12.72 -5.41
N LEU A 39 -1.38 12.42 -5.62
CA LEU A 39 -0.71 11.28 -4.98
C LEU A 39 -0.11 11.70 -3.63
N PRO A 40 -0.59 11.16 -2.50
CA PRO A 40 -0.05 11.52 -1.18
C PRO A 40 1.41 11.06 -1.02
N THR A 41 2.22 11.87 -0.34
CA THR A 41 3.59 11.52 0.08
C THR A 41 3.61 10.30 1.02
N LEU A 42 2.62 10.19 1.90
CA LEU A 42 2.47 9.07 2.84
C LEU A 42 0.99 8.69 2.91
N CYS A 43 0.68 7.41 2.69
CA CYS A 43 -0.69 6.92 2.77
C CYS A 43 -0.72 5.47 3.21
N PHE A 44 -1.71 5.11 4.03
CA PHE A 44 -1.99 3.73 4.41
C PHE A 44 -3.30 3.27 3.76
N TYR A 45 -3.22 2.25 2.91
CA TYR A 45 -4.35 1.58 2.29
C TYR A 45 -4.72 0.34 3.11
N ASN A 46 -5.84 0.42 3.83
CA ASN A 46 -6.41 -0.65 4.60
C ASN A 46 -7.16 -1.63 3.70
N VAL A 47 -6.50 -2.70 3.27
CA VAL A 47 -7.09 -3.70 2.37
C VAL A 47 -7.74 -4.82 3.17
N LYS A 48 -9.02 -5.07 2.90
CA LYS A 48 -9.78 -6.18 3.51
C LYS A 48 -9.48 -7.51 2.78
N GLY A 49 -8.34 -8.10 3.11
CA GLY A 49 -7.94 -9.44 2.69
C GLY A 49 -7.71 -10.40 3.85
N LEU A 50 -7.42 -11.66 3.55
CA LEU A 50 -6.98 -12.67 4.52
C LEU A 50 -5.60 -13.19 4.13
N GLU A 51 -4.71 -13.32 5.12
CA GLU A 51 -3.42 -13.98 4.95
C GLU A 51 -3.60 -15.48 4.65
N GLN A 52 -2.79 -16.00 3.74
CA GLN A 52 -2.67 -17.41 3.38
C GLN A 52 -1.22 -17.86 3.59
N ILE A 53 -1.03 -19.11 4.02
CA ILE A 53 0.28 -19.70 4.28
C ILE A 53 0.63 -20.71 3.19
N GLU A 54 1.85 -20.64 2.68
CA GLU A 54 2.40 -21.61 1.73
C GLU A 54 3.17 -22.72 2.45
N ARG A 55 3.54 -23.78 1.71
CA ARG A 55 4.26 -24.95 2.26
C ARG A 55 5.60 -24.62 2.93
N ASP A 56 6.22 -23.50 2.56
CA ASP A 56 7.48 -23.01 3.12
C ASP A 56 7.29 -22.11 4.37
N ASN A 57 6.08 -22.06 4.92
CA ASN A 57 5.66 -21.15 6.00
C ASN A 57 5.78 -19.66 5.66
N SER A 58 5.89 -19.30 4.38
CA SER A 58 5.78 -17.92 3.94
C SER A 58 4.32 -17.53 3.74
N PHE A 59 4.02 -16.24 3.84
CA PHE A 59 2.67 -15.72 3.79
C PHE A 59 2.42 -14.94 2.50
N HIS A 60 1.18 -14.96 2.03
CA HIS A 60 0.73 -14.08 0.98
C HIS A 60 -0.72 -13.64 1.23
N ASN A 61 -1.14 -12.58 0.56
CA ASN A 61 -2.48 -12.02 0.64
C ASN A 61 -2.91 -11.59 -0.75
N VAL A 62 -3.86 -12.34 -1.33
CA VAL A 62 -4.33 -12.15 -2.71
C VAL A 62 -4.98 -10.78 -2.90
N ALA A 63 -5.75 -10.31 -1.93
CA ALA A 63 -6.40 -9.01 -2.01
C ALA A 63 -5.36 -7.88 -2.01
N GLU A 64 -4.38 -7.90 -1.10
CA GLU A 64 -3.29 -6.92 -1.12
C GLU A 64 -2.49 -6.95 -2.43
N ALA A 65 -2.23 -8.14 -2.98
CA ALA A 65 -1.50 -8.28 -4.25
C ALA A 65 -2.30 -7.69 -5.41
N ALA A 66 -3.61 -7.95 -5.48
CA ALA A 66 -4.50 -7.36 -6.48
C ALA A 66 -4.61 -5.84 -6.35
N PHE A 67 -4.69 -5.31 -5.11
CA PHE A 67 -4.68 -3.87 -4.86
C PHE A 67 -3.40 -3.23 -5.39
N THR A 68 -2.27 -3.82 -5.02
CA THR A 68 -0.94 -3.33 -5.36
C THR A 68 -0.76 -3.27 -6.88
N LEU A 69 -1.21 -4.31 -7.60
CA LEU A 69 -1.20 -4.33 -9.06
C LEU A 69 -2.01 -3.17 -9.65
N LYS A 70 -3.25 -2.97 -9.19
CA LYS A 70 -4.10 -1.85 -9.66
C LYS A 70 -3.46 -0.49 -9.38
N LEU A 71 -2.86 -0.33 -8.20
CA LEU A 71 -2.15 0.89 -7.84
C LEU A 71 -0.97 1.16 -8.78
N ILE A 72 -0.16 0.14 -9.09
CA ILE A 72 0.95 0.24 -10.05
C ILE A 72 0.45 0.63 -11.45
N GLN A 73 -0.55 -0.08 -11.98
CA GLN A 73 -1.11 0.21 -13.29
C GLN A 73 -1.62 1.64 -13.39
N SER A 74 -2.27 2.10 -12.33
CA SER A 74 -2.84 3.45 -12.30
C SER A 74 -1.75 4.53 -12.20
N LEU A 75 -0.64 4.27 -11.50
CA LEU A 75 0.54 5.16 -11.48
C LEU A 75 1.17 5.27 -12.87
N ILE A 76 1.37 4.13 -13.55
CA ILE A 76 1.93 4.08 -14.91
C ILE A 76 1.00 4.80 -15.89
N ALA A 77 -0.31 4.55 -15.82
CA ALA A 77 -1.29 5.24 -16.66
C ALA A 77 -1.32 6.78 -16.41
N SER A 78 -0.87 7.23 -15.24
CA SER A 78 -0.71 8.64 -14.90
C SER A 78 0.64 9.24 -15.33
N GLY A 79 1.44 8.49 -16.10
CA GLY A 79 2.72 8.94 -16.66
C GLY A 79 3.95 8.64 -15.79
N ILE A 80 3.82 7.85 -14.72
CA ILE A 80 4.97 7.46 -13.91
C ILE A 80 5.70 6.30 -14.57
N ALA A 81 6.98 6.50 -14.89
CA ALA A 81 7.83 5.43 -15.39
C ALA A 81 7.94 4.30 -14.36
N GLY A 82 7.80 3.05 -14.79
CA GLY A 82 7.80 1.90 -13.90
C GLY A 82 9.13 1.74 -13.14
N SER A 83 10.23 2.19 -13.74
CA SER A 83 11.55 2.23 -13.10
C SER A 83 11.61 3.13 -11.85
N MET A 84 10.67 4.07 -11.68
CA MET A 84 10.54 4.91 -10.49
C MET A 84 9.75 4.24 -9.35
N ILE A 85 9.16 3.08 -9.60
CA ILE A 85 8.30 2.36 -8.66
C ILE A 85 9.05 1.14 -8.11
N GLY A 86 9.00 0.98 -6.79
CA GLY A 86 9.42 -0.24 -6.11
C GLY A 86 8.31 -0.80 -5.23
N VAL A 87 8.21 -2.13 -5.18
CA VAL A 87 7.32 -2.85 -4.28
C VAL A 87 8.16 -3.67 -3.32
N ILE A 88 7.95 -3.43 -2.03
CA ILE A 88 8.62 -4.15 -0.94
C ILE A 88 7.58 -4.99 -0.22
N THR A 89 7.94 -6.23 0.09
CA THR A 89 7.19 -7.08 1.00
C THR A 89 8.11 -7.83 1.94
N LEU A 90 7.60 -8.26 3.09
CA LEU A 90 8.35 -9.06 4.06
C LEU A 90 8.32 -10.56 3.74
N TYR A 91 7.51 -10.99 2.78
CA TYR A 91 7.24 -12.40 2.52
C TYR A 91 7.54 -12.79 1.07
N LYS A 92 8.35 -13.85 0.90
CA LYS A 92 8.73 -14.38 -0.41
C LYS A 92 7.52 -14.82 -1.23
N SER A 93 6.54 -15.47 -0.63
CA SER A 93 5.33 -15.89 -1.34
C SER A 93 4.51 -14.71 -1.86
N GLN A 94 4.44 -13.61 -1.12
CA GLN A 94 3.83 -12.37 -1.62
C GLN A 94 4.61 -11.77 -2.80
N MET A 95 5.94 -11.76 -2.73
CA MET A 95 6.80 -11.28 -3.82
C MET A 95 6.53 -12.08 -5.10
N TYR A 96 6.56 -13.41 -5.04
CA TYR A 96 6.27 -14.27 -6.20
C TYR A 96 4.87 -14.04 -6.75
N LYS A 97 3.86 -13.87 -5.88
CA LYS A 97 2.49 -13.57 -6.28
C LYS A 97 2.40 -12.25 -7.07
N LEU A 98 3.04 -11.20 -6.58
CA LEU A 98 3.08 -9.89 -7.24
C LEU A 98 3.81 -9.97 -8.59
N CYS A 99 4.95 -10.64 -8.66
CA CYS A 99 5.67 -10.85 -9.93
C CYS A 99 4.83 -11.62 -10.94
N HIS A 100 4.12 -12.67 -10.50
CA HIS A 100 3.22 -13.44 -11.36
C HIS A 100 2.06 -12.60 -11.89
N LEU A 101 1.42 -11.80 -11.03
CA LEU A 101 0.33 -10.92 -11.44
C LEU A 101 0.80 -9.84 -12.43
N LEU A 102 1.94 -9.20 -12.18
CA LEU A 102 2.51 -8.21 -13.10
C LEU A 102 2.84 -8.81 -14.47
N GLY A 103 3.43 -10.02 -14.48
CA GLY A 103 3.75 -10.73 -15.72
C GLY A 103 2.51 -11.20 -16.51
N ALA A 104 1.37 -11.40 -15.85
CA ALA A 104 0.14 -11.91 -16.48
C ALA A 104 -0.71 -10.81 -17.13
N VAL A 105 -0.67 -9.57 -16.62
CA VAL A 105 -1.60 -8.51 -17.05
C VAL A 105 -1.16 -7.82 -18.33
N ASP A 106 0.13 -7.65 -18.53
CA ASP A 106 0.65 -7.12 -19.80
C ASP A 106 2.14 -7.47 -19.92
N PHE A 107 2.42 -8.67 -20.43
CA PHE A 107 3.79 -9.17 -20.50
C PHE A 107 4.68 -8.29 -21.39
N ASP A 108 4.20 -7.34 -22.19
CA ASP A 108 5.06 -6.53 -23.05
C ASP A 108 5.11 -5.04 -22.73
N HIS A 109 4.31 -4.55 -21.77
CA HIS A 109 4.40 -3.15 -21.34
C HIS A 109 5.77 -2.86 -20.67
N PRO A 110 6.63 -2.01 -21.25
CA PRO A 110 7.99 -1.79 -20.75
C PRO A 110 8.03 -1.28 -19.30
N ASP A 111 7.10 -0.37 -18.94
CA ASP A 111 7.03 0.12 -17.57
C ASP A 111 6.63 -0.94 -16.56
N ILE A 112 5.70 -1.86 -16.88
CA ILE A 112 5.32 -2.94 -15.97
C ILE A 112 6.52 -3.84 -15.67
N LYS A 113 7.34 -4.16 -16.70
CA LYS A 113 8.60 -4.90 -16.53
C LYS A 113 9.64 -4.15 -15.69
N ALA A 114 9.64 -2.82 -15.75
CA ALA A 114 10.61 -1.98 -15.06
C ALA A 114 10.32 -1.82 -13.56
N VAL A 115 9.12 -2.19 -13.09
CA VAL A 115 8.77 -2.15 -11.66
C VAL A 115 9.60 -3.17 -10.89
N GLN A 116 10.32 -2.71 -9.87
CA GLN A 116 11.11 -3.59 -9.02
C GLN A 116 10.24 -4.17 -7.91
N VAL A 117 10.04 -5.48 -7.89
CA VAL A 117 9.37 -6.19 -6.78
C VAL A 117 10.39 -7.07 -6.07
N SER A 118 10.57 -6.88 -4.76
CA SER A 118 11.48 -7.72 -3.99
C SER A 118 11.14 -7.77 -2.50
N THR A 119 11.75 -8.71 -1.79
CA THR A 119 11.70 -8.72 -0.33
C THR A 119 12.57 -7.61 0.25
N VAL A 120 12.29 -7.19 1.49
CA VAL A 120 13.11 -6.17 2.18
C VAL A 120 14.61 -6.51 2.21
N ASP A 121 14.96 -7.79 2.40
CA ASP A 121 16.36 -8.23 2.45
C ASP A 121 17.04 -8.16 1.08
N ALA A 122 16.28 -8.33 0.00
CA ALA A 122 16.76 -8.29 -1.38
C ALA A 122 16.69 -6.88 -1.99
N PHE A 123 16.02 -5.92 -1.32
CA PHE A 123 15.98 -4.52 -1.71
C PHE A 123 17.26 -3.77 -1.30
N GLN A 124 18.43 -4.34 -1.60
CA GLN A 124 19.72 -3.76 -1.19
C GLN A 124 20.11 -2.59 -2.12
N GLY A 125 20.46 -1.45 -1.51
CA GLY A 125 21.07 -0.29 -2.17
C GLY A 125 20.16 0.50 -3.14
N ALA A 126 18.96 0.00 -3.45
CA ALA A 126 18.00 0.68 -4.30
C ALA A 126 17.11 1.63 -3.49
N GLU A 127 16.87 2.82 -4.04
CA GLU A 127 15.83 3.75 -3.63
C GLU A 127 14.96 4.06 -4.85
N LYS A 128 13.69 4.33 -4.62
CA LYS A 128 12.71 4.60 -5.67
C LYS A 128 11.96 5.88 -5.34
N GLU A 129 11.46 6.58 -6.35
CA GLU A 129 10.63 7.76 -6.09
C GLU A 129 9.36 7.35 -5.32
N ILE A 130 8.77 6.20 -5.69
CA ILE A 130 7.59 5.63 -5.09
C ILE A 130 7.91 4.23 -4.54
N ILE A 131 7.63 4.02 -3.26
CA ILE A 131 7.63 2.69 -2.65
C ILE A 131 6.21 2.29 -2.25
N ILE A 132 5.80 1.11 -2.69
CA ILE A 132 4.60 0.42 -2.20
C ILE A 132 5.06 -0.68 -1.23
N LEU A 133 4.60 -0.64 0.01
CA LEU A 133 4.96 -1.61 1.06
C LEU A 133 3.76 -2.52 1.36
N SER A 134 3.81 -3.79 0.93
CA SER A 134 2.77 -4.79 1.22
C SER A 134 3.09 -5.59 2.48
N CYS A 135 2.23 -5.45 3.48
CA CYS A 135 2.41 -5.97 4.83
C CYS A 135 1.88 -7.40 5.02
N VAL A 136 0.93 -7.84 4.19
CA VAL A 136 0.36 -9.21 4.08
C VAL A 136 -0.49 -9.66 5.26
N ARG A 137 -0.02 -9.42 6.49
CA ARG A 137 -0.55 -10.02 7.72
C ARG A 137 -1.89 -9.43 8.14
N THR A 138 -2.80 -10.31 8.54
CA THR A 138 -4.17 -9.99 8.93
C THR A 138 -4.54 -10.54 10.31
N ARG A 139 -3.75 -11.47 10.88
CA ARG A 139 -4.00 -12.06 12.20
C ARG A 139 -3.05 -11.52 13.25
N GLN A 140 -1.77 -11.82 13.07
CA GLN A 140 -0.69 -11.37 13.94
C GLN A 140 0.46 -10.92 13.05
N VAL A 141 1.09 -9.81 13.40
CA VAL A 141 2.41 -9.51 12.84
C VAL A 141 3.34 -10.49 13.51
N GLY A 142 3.91 -11.43 12.75
CA GLY A 142 4.91 -12.35 13.30
C GLY A 142 6.11 -11.58 13.87
N PHE A 143 6.97 -12.26 14.61
CA PHE A 143 8.26 -11.79 15.16
C PHE A 143 9.28 -11.31 14.09
N ILE A 144 8.83 -10.80 12.94
CA ILE A 144 9.66 -10.11 11.94
C ILE A 144 9.97 -8.68 12.43
N ASP A 145 10.18 -8.53 13.75
CA ASP A 145 10.71 -7.36 14.47
C ASP A 145 12.22 -7.27 14.23
N SER A 146 12.63 -7.26 12.97
CA SER A 146 13.89 -6.60 12.68
C SER A 146 13.53 -5.14 12.50
N GLU A 147 13.66 -4.35 13.57
CA GLU A 147 13.62 -2.88 13.50
C GLU A 147 14.46 -2.37 12.31
N LYS A 148 15.58 -3.04 12.03
CA LYS A 148 16.41 -2.79 10.84
C LYS A 148 15.65 -2.99 9.52
N ARG A 149 14.96 -4.12 9.33
CA ARG A 149 14.13 -4.36 8.13
C ARG A 149 13.02 -3.33 7.99
N MET A 150 12.36 -3.00 9.10
CA MET A 150 11.29 -2.02 9.09
C MET A 150 11.81 -0.62 8.72
N ASN A 151 12.90 -0.19 9.35
CA ASN A 151 13.58 1.06 9.00
C ASN A 151 14.01 1.07 7.53
N VAL A 152 14.59 -0.03 7.03
CA VAL A 152 14.97 -0.15 5.61
C VAL A 152 13.74 0.03 4.72
N ALA A 153 12.68 -0.75 4.94
CA ALA A 153 11.47 -0.72 4.12
C ALA A 153 10.79 0.66 4.08
N LEU A 154 10.67 1.32 5.24
CA LEU A 154 10.05 2.64 5.36
C LEU A 154 10.88 3.76 4.70
N THR A 155 12.20 3.58 4.59
CA THR A 155 13.11 4.62 4.07
C THR A 155 13.54 4.43 2.62
N ARG A 156 13.02 3.42 1.90
CA ARG A 156 13.36 3.20 0.49
C ARG A 156 12.68 4.18 -0.47
N GLY A 157 11.60 4.85 -0.05
CA GLY A 157 10.82 5.78 -0.87
C GLY A 157 11.34 7.20 -0.74
N ARG A 158 11.69 7.83 -1.86
CA ARG A 158 12.23 9.21 -1.87
C ARG A 158 11.12 10.26 -1.74
N ARG A 159 10.01 10.10 -2.48
CA ARG A 159 8.89 11.06 -2.50
C ARG A 159 7.60 10.45 -1.96
N HIS A 160 7.36 9.17 -2.22
CA HIS A 160 6.10 8.52 -1.83
C HIS A 160 6.36 7.19 -1.10
N LEU A 161 5.66 7.01 0.01
CA LEU A 161 5.54 5.75 0.73
C LEU A 161 4.05 5.38 0.85
N LEU A 162 3.65 4.33 0.13
CA LEU A 162 2.28 3.84 0.05
C LEU A 162 2.22 2.48 0.75
N ILE A 163 1.66 2.42 1.94
CA ILE A 163 1.61 1.21 2.76
C ILE A 163 0.28 0.49 2.47
N VAL A 164 0.34 -0.81 2.19
CA VAL A 164 -0.80 -1.66 1.91
C VAL A 164 -0.85 -2.76 2.97
N GLY A 165 -1.95 -2.84 3.72
CA GLY A 165 -2.04 -3.83 4.79
C GLY A 165 -3.37 -3.88 5.50
N ASN A 166 -3.43 -4.68 6.57
CA ASN A 166 -4.60 -4.76 7.42
C ASN A 166 -4.45 -3.86 8.66
N LEU A 167 -5.24 -2.79 8.73
CA LEU A 167 -5.16 -1.79 9.78
C LEU A 167 -5.36 -2.39 11.18
N ALA A 168 -6.34 -3.28 11.34
CA ALA A 168 -6.70 -3.85 12.63
C ALA A 168 -5.62 -4.81 13.17
N CYS A 169 -4.90 -5.49 12.27
CA CYS A 169 -3.78 -6.35 12.63
C CYS A 169 -2.54 -5.51 13.00
N LEU A 170 -2.16 -4.56 12.14
CA LEU A 170 -0.95 -3.77 12.31
C LEU A 170 -1.00 -2.84 13.53
N ARG A 171 -2.15 -2.25 13.86
CA ARG A 171 -2.33 -1.41 15.06
C ARG A 171 -2.03 -2.13 16.38
N LYS A 172 -2.14 -3.46 16.42
CA LYS A 172 -1.87 -4.26 17.63
C LYS A 172 -0.38 -4.49 17.89
N ASN A 173 0.49 -4.27 16.90
CA ASN A 173 1.93 -4.37 17.07
C ASN A 173 2.50 -3.01 17.50
N GLN A 174 3.48 -3.02 18.40
CA GLN A 174 4.04 -1.80 19.00
C GLN A 174 4.69 -0.86 17.97
N LEU A 175 5.49 -1.39 17.04
CA LEU A 175 6.17 -0.57 16.05
C LEU A 175 5.21 -0.13 14.94
N TRP A 176 4.42 -1.06 14.41
CA TRP A 176 3.45 -0.75 13.36
C TRP A 176 2.34 0.17 13.85
N GLY A 177 1.91 0.08 15.11
CA GLY A 177 0.97 1.02 15.72
C GLY A 177 1.47 2.46 15.64
N ARG A 178 2.76 2.69 15.91
CA ARG A 178 3.40 4.01 15.72
C ARG A 178 3.45 4.43 14.25
N VAL A 179 3.76 3.53 13.30
CA VAL A 179 3.68 3.84 11.86
C VAL A 179 2.27 4.29 11.46
N ILE A 180 1.24 3.57 11.94
CA ILE A 180 -0.15 3.92 11.66
C ILE A 180 -0.51 5.29 12.22
N GLN A 181 0.01 5.67 13.38
CA GLN A 181 -0.19 7.00 13.96
C GLN A 181 0.34 8.11 13.04
N HIS A 182 1.52 7.95 12.42
CA HIS A 182 2.04 8.90 11.42
C HIS A 182 1.16 8.99 10.15
N CYS A 183 0.37 7.95 9.90
CA CYS A 183 -0.59 7.88 8.80
C CYS A 183 -1.99 8.36 9.18
N GLU A 184 -2.25 8.83 10.41
CA GLU A 184 -3.56 9.36 10.81
C GLU A 184 -3.98 10.54 9.90
N GLY A 185 -5.26 10.58 9.52
CA GLY A 185 -5.77 11.49 8.49
C GLY A 185 -5.37 11.14 7.04
N LYS A 186 -4.59 10.05 6.84
CA LYS A 186 -4.08 9.58 5.53
C LYS A 186 -4.33 8.07 5.35
N ILE A 187 -5.37 7.55 6.02
CA ILE A 187 -5.80 6.15 5.93
C ILE A 187 -6.96 6.08 4.95
N LYS A 188 -6.84 5.19 3.96
CA LYS A 188 -7.91 4.90 2.99
C LYS A 188 -8.35 3.44 3.10
N ILE A 189 -9.64 3.16 3.14
CA ILE A 189 -10.22 1.81 3.23
C ILE A 189 -10.42 1.26 1.83
N CYS A 190 -9.85 0.09 1.54
CA CYS A 190 -9.91 -0.50 0.22
C CYS A 190 -10.62 -1.86 0.27
N LEU A 191 -11.76 -1.95 -0.41
CA LEU A 191 -12.50 -3.19 -0.58
C LEU A 191 -12.13 -3.80 -1.94
N ILE A 192 -11.57 -5.00 -1.92
CA ILE A 192 -11.37 -5.79 -3.13
C ILE A 192 -12.31 -6.97 -3.06
N GLN A 193 -13.33 -6.96 -3.90
CA GLN A 193 -14.14 -8.15 -4.10
C GLN A 193 -13.33 -9.16 -4.93
N PRO A 194 -13.26 -10.43 -4.50
CA PRO A 194 -12.68 -11.47 -5.33
C PRO A 194 -13.52 -11.61 -6.61
N ALA A 195 -12.86 -11.76 -7.74
CA ALA A 195 -13.55 -12.13 -8.97
C ALA A 195 -14.05 -13.58 -8.83
N SER A 196 -15.33 -13.79 -8.49
CA SER A 196 -15.97 -15.11 -8.58
C SER A 196 -17.36 -15.02 -9.22
N SER A 197 -17.44 -15.63 -10.40
CA SER A 197 -18.56 -16.36 -11.05
C SER A 197 -19.94 -15.70 -11.17
N SER A 198 -20.32 -15.49 -12.44
CA SER A 198 -21.66 -15.29 -13.03
C SER A 198 -22.54 -14.13 -12.52
N PRO A 199 -23.01 -13.23 -13.41
CA PRO A 199 -24.01 -12.24 -13.04
C PRO A 199 -25.38 -12.93 -12.87
N THR A 200 -25.92 -12.92 -11.66
CA THR A 200 -27.35 -13.11 -11.47
C THR A 200 -28.08 -11.82 -11.90
N PRO A 201 -29.16 -11.92 -12.70
CA PRO A 201 -29.97 -10.76 -13.00
C PRO A 201 -30.76 -10.41 -11.73
N HIS A 202 -30.98 -9.13 -11.48
CA HIS A 202 -31.73 -8.57 -10.34
C HIS A 202 -30.91 -8.20 -9.09
N SER A 203 -29.89 -7.36 -9.28
CA SER A 203 -29.73 -6.16 -8.46
C SER A 203 -29.05 -5.09 -9.31
N CYS A 204 -29.63 -3.89 -9.38
CA CYS A 204 -29.02 -2.76 -10.08
C CYS A 204 -27.79 -2.29 -9.29
N VAL A 205 -26.68 -2.98 -9.47
CA VAL A 205 -25.34 -2.47 -9.18
C VAL A 205 -24.61 -2.50 -10.53
N PRO A 206 -24.04 -1.38 -11.01
CA PRO A 206 -23.33 -1.38 -12.29
C PRO A 206 -22.25 -2.47 -12.28
N SER A 207 -22.20 -3.31 -13.32
CA SER A 207 -21.23 -4.40 -13.38
C SER A 207 -19.81 -3.84 -13.52
N LEU A 208 -18.89 -4.42 -12.75
CA LEU A 208 -17.48 -3.99 -12.62
C LEU A 208 -16.63 -4.18 -13.89
N ALA A 209 -17.20 -4.65 -15.00
CA ALA A 209 -16.53 -4.60 -16.30
C ALA A 209 -16.17 -3.15 -16.70
N GLY A 210 -16.92 -2.14 -16.21
CA GLY A 210 -16.61 -0.73 -16.40
C GLY A 210 -15.44 -0.18 -15.56
N CYS A 211 -15.05 -0.86 -14.48
CA CYS A 211 -14.02 -0.36 -13.54
C CYS A 211 -12.59 -0.43 -14.07
N LEU A 212 -12.35 -1.18 -15.15
CA LEU A 212 -11.06 -1.24 -15.83
C LEU A 212 -10.75 0.03 -16.66
N SER A 213 -11.70 0.96 -16.76
CA SER A 213 -11.56 2.23 -17.49
C SER A 213 -11.39 3.46 -16.61
N LEU A 214 -11.46 3.31 -15.27
CA LEU A 214 -11.39 4.45 -14.36
C LEU A 214 -9.96 4.99 -14.28
N SER A 215 -9.82 6.31 -14.43
CA SER A 215 -8.62 7.04 -14.08
C SER A 215 -8.28 6.85 -12.60
N LEU A 216 -7.02 7.02 -12.21
CA LEU A 216 -6.61 6.89 -10.81
C LEU A 216 -7.38 7.84 -9.88
N LYS A 217 -7.78 9.02 -10.39
CA LYS A 217 -8.69 9.93 -9.69
C LYS A 217 -10.04 9.28 -9.44
N GLU A 218 -10.65 8.64 -10.43
CA GLU A 218 -11.94 7.97 -10.29
C GLU A 218 -11.86 6.70 -9.45
N TYR A 219 -10.75 5.96 -9.47
CA TYR A 219 -10.56 4.81 -8.59
C TYR A 219 -10.38 5.25 -7.13
N ILE A 220 -9.61 6.31 -6.88
CA ILE A 220 -9.45 6.89 -5.54
C ILE A 220 -10.76 7.52 -5.06
N LEU A 221 -11.47 8.27 -5.91
CA LEU A 221 -12.79 8.84 -5.61
C LEU A 221 -13.86 7.75 -5.44
N PHE A 222 -13.78 6.64 -6.17
CA PHE A 222 -14.66 5.48 -5.96
C PHE A 222 -14.40 4.86 -4.59
N VAL A 223 -13.13 4.69 -4.22
CA VAL A 223 -12.74 4.26 -2.88
C VAL A 223 -13.26 5.24 -1.80
N GLU A 224 -13.08 6.55 -1.99
CA GLU A 224 -13.60 7.60 -1.08
C GLU A 224 -15.14 7.67 -1.07
N SER A 225 -15.81 7.37 -2.19
CA SER A 225 -17.27 7.30 -2.28
C SER A 225 -17.84 6.12 -1.49
N LEU A 226 -17.14 4.99 -1.46
CA LEU A 226 -17.54 3.85 -0.63
C LEU A 226 -17.41 4.18 0.87
N GLU A 227 -16.40 4.96 1.26
CA GLU A 227 -16.21 5.44 2.65
C GLU A 227 -17.40 6.29 3.12
N ASN A 228 -17.85 7.26 2.32
CA ASN A 228 -19.05 8.05 2.63
C ASN A 228 -20.32 7.20 2.77
N THR A 229 -20.40 6.08 2.03
CA THR A 229 -21.57 5.19 2.05
C THR A 229 -21.55 4.28 3.28
N GLU A 230 -20.37 3.80 3.70
CA GLU A 230 -20.19 3.03 4.93
C GLU A 230 -20.37 3.90 6.18
N GLU A 231 -19.85 5.14 6.21
CA GLU A 231 -20.09 6.10 7.29
C GLU A 231 -21.58 6.43 7.43
N TYR A 232 -22.28 6.67 6.31
CA TYR A 232 -23.73 6.87 6.31
C TYR A 232 -24.51 5.66 6.85
N THR A 233 -24.01 4.45 6.60
CA THR A 233 -24.63 3.21 7.10
C THR A 233 -24.34 2.98 8.60
N ILE A 234 -23.15 3.34 9.07
CA ILE A 234 -22.74 3.22 10.48
C ILE A 234 -23.42 4.28 11.35
N GLU A 235 -23.55 5.52 10.88
CA GLU A 235 -24.31 6.57 11.57
C GLU A 235 -25.80 6.19 11.68
N ASN A 236 -26.40 5.68 10.61
CA ASN A 236 -27.79 5.23 10.66
C ASN A 236 -27.99 4.00 11.56
N LYS A 237 -27.04 3.06 11.65
CA LYS A 237 -27.12 1.95 12.61
C LYS A 237 -26.96 2.39 14.07
N LYS A 238 -26.13 3.39 14.34
CA LYS A 238 -26.04 4.00 15.69
C LYS A 238 -27.30 4.77 16.07
N HIS A 239 -27.98 5.39 15.11
CA HIS A 239 -29.23 6.10 15.36
C HIS A 239 -30.45 5.17 15.50
N LEU A 240 -30.43 3.98 14.89
CA LEU A 240 -31.51 2.99 15.00
C LEU A 240 -31.37 1.99 16.16
N GLY A 241 -30.32 2.06 16.99
CA GLY A 241 -30.22 1.24 18.21
C GLY A 241 -30.33 -0.27 18.00
N MET A 242 -29.88 -0.78 16.85
CA MET A 242 -29.87 -2.22 16.57
C MET A 242 -28.46 -2.78 16.80
N HIS A 243 -28.32 -3.57 17.86
CA HIS A 243 -27.13 -4.38 18.17
C HIS A 243 -26.88 -5.47 17.13
#